data_AF-A0A2E4ITH2-F1
#
_entry.id   AF-A0A2E4ITH2-F1
#
_cell.length_a   1.000
_cell.length_b   1.000
_cell.length_c   1.000
_cell.angle_alpha   90.00
_cell.angle_beta   90.00
_cell.angle_gamma   90.00
#
_symmetry.space_group_name_H-M   'P 1'
#
loop_
_entity.id
_entity.type
_entity.pdbx_description
1 polymer ?
#
loop_
_entity_poly.entity_id
_entity_poly.type
_entity_poly.pdbx_seq_one_letter_code
_entity_poly.pdbx_strand_id
1 'polypeptide(L)' 'MYNQSKKLEDTLNEAIKEAVEKKIKTIEIIPGKGSGQLKKRVLRFLNQSHIKTQYHRIDKDSKNFGRLFVHFRH' A
#
# COMPACT_ATOMS: atom_id res chain seq x y z
N MET A 1 16.93 16.79 -3.41
CA MET A 1 15.93 16.34 -2.43
C MET A 1 15.21 15.07 -2.92
N TYR A 2 15.74 13.88 -2.64
CA TYR A 2 15.23 12.60 -3.21
C TYR A 2 14.97 11.48 -2.15
N ASN A 3 15.21 11.76 -0.87
CA ASN A 3 15.29 10.72 0.17
C ASN A 3 13.95 10.20 0.69
N GLN A 4 12.87 10.99 0.65
CA GLN A 4 11.59 10.61 1.26
C GLN A 4 10.80 9.62 0.40
N SER A 5 10.92 9.70 -0.93
CA SER A 5 10.22 8.81 -1.85
C SER A 5 10.70 7.36 -1.69
N LYS A 6 12.02 7.16 -1.57
CA LYS A 6 12.62 5.84 -1.38
C LYS A 6 12.20 5.23 -0.04
N LYS A 7 12.28 6.00 1.04
CA LYS A 7 11.83 5.55 2.38
C LYS A 7 10.37 5.08 2.39
N LEU A 8 9.48 5.77 1.68
CA LEU A 8 8.09 5.36 1.56
C LEU A 8 7.96 3.99 0.90
N GLU A 9 8.62 3.78 -0.24
CA GLU A 9 8.58 2.50 -0.95
C GLU A 9 9.21 1.37 -0.13
N ASP A 10 10.31 1.65 0.58
CA ASP A 10 10.96 0.69 1.48
C ASP A 10 10.00 0.25 2.62
N THR A 11 9.35 1.21 3.29
CA THR A 11 8.36 0.90 4.35
C THR A 11 7.15 0.13 3.81
N LEU A 12 6.66 0.48 2.61
CA LEU A 12 5.56 -0.25 1.99
C LEU A 12 5.96 -1.69 1.63
N ASN A 13 7.18 -1.89 1.10
CA ASN A 13 7.73 -3.20 0.82
C ASN A 13 7.81 -4.07 2.07
N GLU A 14 8.38 -3.53 3.15
CA GLU A 14 8.48 -4.21 4.45
C GLU A 14 7.10 -4.65 4.97
N ALA A 15 6.12 -3.74 4.95
CA ALA A 15 4.77 -4.04 5.40
C ALA A 15 4.10 -5.15 4.58
N ILE A 16 4.21 -5.12 3.25
CA ILE A 16 3.67 -6.18 2.38
C ILE A 16 4.34 -7.51 2.66
N LYS A 17 5.67 -7.52 2.78
CA LYS A 17 6.45 -8.73 3.07
C LYS A 17 6.04 -9.34 4.41
N GLU A 18 5.97 -8.51 5.46
CA GLU A 18 5.54 -8.95 6.78
C GLU A 18 4.12 -9.54 6.76
N ALA A 19 3.19 -8.94 6.01
CA ALA A 19 1.84 -9.46 5.89
C ALA A 19 1.76 -10.81 5.18
N VAL A 20 2.59 -11.03 4.17
CA VAL A 20 2.71 -12.34 3.51
C VAL A 20 3.29 -13.37 4.48
N GLU A 21 4.41 -13.05 5.14
CA GLU A 21 5.09 -13.95 6.07
C GLU A 21 4.22 -14.34 7.27
N LYS A 22 3.51 -13.36 7.85
CA LYS A 22 2.66 -13.56 9.03
C LYS A 22 1.22 -13.97 8.69
N LYS A 23 0.91 -14.20 7.41
CA LYS A 23 -0.44 -14.54 6.93
C LYS A 23 -1.51 -13.52 7.37
N ILE A 24 -1.18 -12.24 7.35
CA ILE A 24 -2.11 -11.15 7.67
C ILE A 24 -3.14 -11.04 6.54
N LYS A 25 -4.42 -11.06 6.89
CA LYS A 25 -5.52 -11.03 5.91
C LYS A 25 -5.63 -9.69 5.15
N THR A 26 -5.42 -8.58 5.86
CA THR A 26 -5.62 -7.24 5.31
C THR A 26 -4.63 -6.27 5.93
N ILE A 27 -4.02 -5.41 5.12
CA ILE A 27 -3.30 -4.21 5.57
C ILE A 27 -4.17 -2.98 5.29
N GLU A 28 -4.19 -2.06 6.23
CA GLU A 28 -4.72 -0.72 6.06
C GLU A 28 -3.58 0.29 5.82
N ILE A 29 -3.70 1.10 4.78
CA ILE A 29 -2.75 2.17 4.47
C ILE A 29 -3.48 3.51 4.54
N ILE A 30 -2.97 4.41 5.38
CA ILE A 30 -3.48 5.79 5.53
C ILE A 30 -2.43 6.78 4.99
N PRO A 31 -2.35 7.02 3.67
CA PRO A 31 -1.46 8.03 3.10
C PRO A 31 -1.84 9.48 3.42
N GLY A 32 -2.99 9.73 4.08
CA GLY A 32 -3.46 11.06 4.45
C GLY A 32 -4.34 11.73 3.38
N LYS A 33 -4.98 12.86 3.77
CA LYS A 33 -6.03 13.56 3.00
C LYS A 33 -5.56 14.77 2.18
N GLY A 34 -4.25 15.02 2.08
CA GLY A 34 -3.69 16.21 1.41
C GLY A 34 -3.97 16.27 -0.10
N SER A 35 -3.03 16.77 -0.90
CA SER A 35 -3.17 16.93 -2.37
C SER A 35 -3.37 15.63 -3.17
N GLY A 36 -3.50 14.48 -2.53
CA GLY A 36 -3.66 13.15 -3.15
C GLY A 36 -2.38 12.59 -3.77
N GLN A 37 -1.29 13.35 -3.79
CA GLN A 37 -0.01 12.93 -4.37
C GLN A 37 0.55 11.69 -3.66
N LEU A 38 0.45 11.63 -2.33
CA LEU A 38 0.92 10.47 -1.56
C LEU A 38 0.09 9.22 -1.85
N LYS A 39 -1.25 9.37 -1.94
CA LYS A 39 -2.14 8.28 -2.37
C LYS A 39 -1.80 7.77 -3.77
N LYS A 40 -1.54 8.66 -4.73
CA LYS A 40 -1.12 8.28 -6.09
C LYS A 40 0.19 7.49 -6.08
N ARG A 41 1.16 7.88 -5.26
CA ARG A 41 2.43 7.15 -5.10
C ARG A 41 2.23 5.75 -4.53
N VAL A 42 1.42 5.61 -3.46
CA VAL A 42 1.07 4.30 -2.88
C VAL A 42 0.41 3.41 -3.93
N LEU A 43 -0.56 3.92 -4.69
CA LEU A 43 -1.22 3.15 -5.75
C LEU A 43 -0.24 2.74 -6.86
N ARG A 44 0.71 3.61 -7.23
CA ARG A 44 1.75 3.28 -8.22
C ARG A 44 2.65 2.16 -7.72
N PHE A 45 3.08 2.21 -6.46
CA PHE A 45 3.85 1.17 -5.79
C PHE A 45 3.09 -0.17 -5.80
N LEU A 46 1.83 -0.18 -5.34
CA LEU A 46 1.04 -1.41 -5.28
C LEU A 46 0.76 -2.02 -6.66
N ASN A 47 0.79 -1.20 -7.73
CA ASN A 47 0.63 -1.66 -9.11
C ASN A 47 1.90 -2.25 -9.74
N GLN A 48 3.06 -2.18 -9.08
CA GLN A 48 4.28 -2.83 -9.57
C GLN A 48 4.05 -4.35 -9.63
N SER A 49 4.47 -4.99 -10.73
CA SER A 49 4.15 -6.39 -11.02
C SER A 49 4.52 -7.35 -9.88
N HIS A 50 5.72 -7.21 -9.31
CA HIS A 50 6.22 -8.05 -8.22
C HIS A 50 5.51 -7.84 -6.87
N ILE A 51 4.88 -6.68 -6.68
CA ILE A 51 4.05 -6.37 -5.50
C ILE A 51 2.62 -6.84 -5.71
N LYS A 52 2.07 -6.63 -6.92
CA LYS A 52 0.71 -7.01 -7.29
C LYS A 52 0.47 -8.51 -7.15
N THR A 53 1.48 -9.34 -7.34
CA THR A 53 1.39 -10.80 -7.14
C THR A 53 1.32 -11.21 -5.67
N GLN A 54 1.62 -10.30 -4.72
CA GLN A 54 1.64 -10.60 -3.28
C GLN A 54 0.26 -10.46 -2.62
N TYR A 55 -0.71 -9.82 -3.27
CA TYR A 55 -2.04 -9.59 -2.71
C TYR A 55 -3.15 -9.94 -3.72
N HIS A 56 -4.39 -10.03 -3.24
CA HIS A 56 -5.54 -10.39 -4.05
C HIS A 56 -6.27 -9.18 -4.64
N ARG A 57 -6.59 -8.19 -3.81
CA ARG A 57 -7.30 -6.98 -4.25
C ARG A 57 -6.98 -5.76 -3.38
N ILE A 58 -7.28 -4.59 -3.93
CA ILE A 58 -7.20 -3.30 -3.21
C ILE A 58 -8.60 -2.72 -3.13
N ASP A 59 -9.06 -2.43 -1.92
CA ASP A 59 -10.33 -1.76 -1.69
C ASP A 59 -10.06 -0.29 -1.32
N LYS A 60 -10.62 0.64 -2.11
CA LYS A 60 -10.53 2.08 -1.86
C LYS A 60 -11.69 2.46 -0.96
N ASP A 61 -11.40 3.03 0.21
CA ASP A 61 -12.44 3.45 1.14
C ASP A 61 -13.26 4.60 0.51
N SER A 62 -14.57 4.37 0.33
CA SER A 62 -15.52 5.32 -0.24
C SER A 62 -15.95 6.41 0.74
N LYS A 63 -15.76 6.18 2.05
CA LYS A 63 -16.08 7.13 3.13
C LYS A 63 -14.87 7.95 3.54
N ASN A 64 -13.68 7.36 3.49
CA ASN A 64 -12.41 8.05 3.77
C ASN A 64 -11.45 7.92 2.59
N PHE A 65 -11.53 8.86 1.65
CA PHE A 65 -10.69 8.88 0.45
C PHE A 65 -9.18 8.87 0.73
N GLY A 66 -8.73 9.19 1.94
CA GLY A 66 -7.33 9.08 2.37
C GLY A 66 -6.89 7.70 2.83
N ARG A 67 -7.72 6.66 2.68
CA ARG A 67 -7.49 5.30 3.16
C ARG A 67 -7.60 4.27 2.02
N LEU A 68 -6.79 3.21 2.11
CA LEU A 68 -6.75 2.09 1.19
C LEU A 68 -6.61 0.79 1.99
N PHE A 69 -7.24 -0.28 1.53
CA PHE A 69 -7.06 -1.62 2.09
C PHE A 69 -6.42 -2.53 1.04
N VAL A 70 -5.45 -3.33 1.47
CA VAL A 70 -4.82 -4.37 0.66
C VAL A 70 -5.19 -5.71 1.26
N HIS A 71 -5.90 -6.53 0.50
CA HIS A 71 -6.38 -7.84 0.93
C HIS A 71 -5.49 -8.93 0.34
N PHE A 72 -5.03 -9.85 1.20
CA PHE A 72 -4.15 -10.96 0.83
C PHE A 72 -4.95 -12.26 0.67
N ARG A 73 -4.45 -13.17 -0.17
CA ARG A 73 -5.03 -14.50 -0.36
C ARG A 73 -4.23 -15.47 0.52
N HIS A 74 -4.82 -15.89 1.64
CA HIS A 74 -4.32 -16.97 2.48
C HIS A 74 -5.33 -18.11 2.50
#